data_AF-A0A6L8MU34-F1
#
_entry.id   AF-A0A6L8MU34-F1
#
_cell.length_a   1.000
_cell.length_b   1.000
_cell.length_c   1.000
_cell.angle_alpha   90.00
_cell.angle_beta   90.00
_cell.angle_gamma   90.00
#
_symmetry.space_group_name_H-M   'P 1'
#
loop_
_entity.id
_entity.type
_entity.pdbx_description
1 polymer ?
#
loop_
_entity_poly.entity_id
_entity_poly.type
_entity_poly.pdbx_seq_one_letter_code
_entity_poly.pdbx_strand_id
1 'polypeptide(L)' 'TALHDAGFMVSVANPSCVKGFGQSENVRNKTDTADAALIARYCALMKPAAWSPPPREQRQLRAWSQRLQALKDMR' A
#
# COMPACT_ATOMS: atom_id res chain seq x y z
N THR A 1 -3.77 9.32 0.73
CA THR A 1 -3.80 9.41 2.20
C THR A 1 -5.17 9.19 2.80
N ALA A 2 -6.24 9.05 2.01
CA ALA A 2 -7.61 8.95 2.51
C ALA A 2 -7.80 7.98 3.70
N LEU A 3 -7.17 6.80 3.68
CA LEU A 3 -7.24 5.84 4.80
C LEU A 3 -6.61 6.41 6.10
N HIS A 4 -5.42 7.01 6.00
CA HIS A 4 -4.80 7.66 7.16
C HIS A 4 -5.61 8.88 7.62
N ASP A 5 -6.11 9.69 6.67
CA ASP A 5 -6.93 10.87 6.98
C ASP A 5 -8.26 10.45 7.66
N ALA A 6 -8.75 9.22 7.41
CA ALA A 6 -9.91 8.62 8.07
C ALA A 6 -9.57 7.96 9.44
N GLY A 7 -8.33 8.06 9.92
CA GLY A 7 -7.91 7.56 11.22
C GLY A 7 -7.45 6.10 11.25
N PHE A 8 -7.35 5.43 10.09
CA PHE A 8 -6.80 4.07 10.03
C PHE A 8 -5.27 4.10 10.14
N MET A 9 -4.71 3.14 10.88
CA MET A 9 -3.28 2.85 10.83
C MET A 9 -2.95 2.25 9.47
N VAL A 10 -2.09 2.92 8.72
CA VAL A 10 -1.62 2.47 7.40
C VAL A 10 -0.17 2.06 7.52
N SER A 11 0.24 0.99 6.85
CA SER A 11 1.64 0.61 6.69
C SER A 11 1.93 0.37 5.21
N VAL A 12 3.15 0.66 4.77
CA VAL A 12 3.59 0.37 3.41
C VAL A 12 4.57 -0.80 3.47
N ALA A 13 4.18 -1.93 2.89
CA ALA A 13 5.00 -3.14 2.83
C ALA A 13 5.46 -3.40 1.39
N ASN A 14 6.67 -3.95 1.23
CA ASN A 14 7.16 -4.40 -0.06
C ASN A 14 6.36 -5.65 -0.52
N PRO A 15 5.72 -5.64 -1.70
CA PRO A 15 4.97 -6.79 -2.20
C PRO A 15 5.78 -8.09 -2.27
N SER A 16 7.09 -8.01 -2.53
CA SER A 16 7.98 -9.17 -2.57
C SER A 16 8.08 -9.89 -1.23
N CYS A 17 8.00 -9.17 -0.10
CA CYS A 17 8.04 -9.76 1.23
C CYS A 17 6.77 -10.58 1.52
N VAL A 18 5.60 -10.05 1.16
CA VAL A 18 4.32 -10.76 1.30
C VAL A 18 4.30 -12.02 0.41
N LYS A 19 4.79 -11.90 -0.83
CA LYS A 19 4.91 -13.03 -1.75
C LYS A 19 5.84 -14.12 -1.20
N GLY A 20 7.01 -13.75 -0.69
CA GLY A 20 7.95 -14.69 -0.08
C GLY A 20 7.35 -15.38 1.16
N PHE A 21 6.59 -14.64 1.97
CA PHE A 21 5.85 -15.22 3.09
C PHE A 21 4.84 -16.28 2.63
N GLY A 22 4.04 -16.00 1.60
CA GLY A 22 3.12 -16.97 1.01
C GLY A 22 3.80 -18.23 0.46
N GLN A 23 5.00 -18.08 -0.12
CA GLN A 23 5.81 -19.21 -0.55
C GLN A 23 6.28 -20.07 0.64
N SER A 24 6.71 -19.44 1.74
CA SER A 24 7.12 -20.15 2.95
C SER A 24 5.97 -20.92 3.62
N GLU A 25 4.74 -20.42 3.53
CA GLU A 25 3.53 -21.11 3.99
C GLU A 25 2.98 -22.14 2.97
N ASN A 26 3.67 -22.37 1.85
CA ASN A 26 3.28 -23.30 0.78
C ASN A 26 1.85 -23.04 0.25
N VAL A 27 1.46 -21.77 0.16
CA VAL A 27 0.17 -21.37 -0.41
C VAL A 27 0.22 -21.52 -1.93
N ARG A 28 -0.46 -22.55 -2.45
CA ARG A 28 -0.44 -22.91 -3.88
C ARG A 28 -1.56 -22.29 -4.70
N ASN A 29 -2.69 -21.99 -4.06
CA ASN A 29 -3.87 -21.44 -4.74
C ASN A 29 -3.92 -19.92 -4.54
N LYS A 30 -3.90 -19.19 -5.66
CA LYS A 30 -4.09 -17.73 -5.66
C LYS A 30 -5.58 -17.43 -5.88
N THR A 31 -6.28 -17.16 -4.80
CA THR A 31 -7.62 -16.56 -4.83
C THR A 31 -7.58 -15.28 -4.00
N ASP A 32 -8.47 -14.32 -4.30
CA ASP A 32 -8.52 -13.05 -3.56
C ASP A 32 -8.71 -13.28 -2.06
N THR A 33 -9.56 -14.25 -1.68
CA THR A 33 -9.77 -14.64 -0.28
C THR A 33 -8.51 -15.21 0.37
N ALA A 34 -7.78 -16.08 -0.33
CA ALA A 34 -6.55 -16.66 0.20
C ALA A 34 -5.45 -15.61 0.36
N ASP A 35 -5.37 -14.66 -0.58
CA ASP A 35 -4.40 -13.57 -0.52
C ASP A 35 -4.69 -12.58 0.61
N ALA A 36 -5.97 -12.23 0.81
CA ALA A 36 -6.37 -11.39 1.93
C ALA A 36 -6.00 -12.03 3.29
N ALA A 37 -6.25 -13.34 3.44
CA ALA A 37 -5.86 -14.08 4.63
C ALA A 37 -4.34 -14.14 4.82
N LEU A 38 -3.58 -14.32 3.73
CA LEU A 38 -2.12 -14.31 3.76
C LEU A 38 -1.57 -12.94 4.20
N ILE A 39 -2.07 -11.85 3.63
CA ILE A 39 -1.67 -10.49 4.00
C ILE A 39 -1.99 -10.21 5.47
N ALA A 40 -3.17 -10.62 5.95
CA ALA A 40 -3.53 -10.46 7.36
C ALA A 40 -2.57 -11.20 8.30
N ARG A 41 -2.23 -12.46 8.00
CA ARG A 41 -1.22 -13.23 8.76
C ARG A 41 0.15 -12.58 8.72
N TYR A 42 0.60 -12.17 7.53
CA TYR A 42 1.86 -11.46 7.36
C TYR A 42 1.92 -10.21 8.24
N CYS A 43 0.88 -9.37 8.21
CA CYS A 43 0.82 -8.15 9.02
C CYS A 43 0.78 -8.44 10.52
N ALA A 44 0.07 -9.47 10.96
CA ALA A 44 0.01 -9.88 12.36
C ALA A 44 1.38 -10.33 12.91
N LEU A 45 2.15 -11.05 12.09
CA LEU A 45 3.47 -11.56 12.46
C LEU A 45 4.56 -10.50 12.34
N MET A 46 4.64 -9.82 11.20
CA MET A 46 5.74 -8.92 10.86
C MET A 46 5.56 -7.50 11.42
N LYS A 47 4.32 -7.12 11.78
CA LYS A 47 3.96 -5.82 12.37
C LYS A 47 4.63 -4.65 11.64
N PRO A 48 4.34 -4.47 10.34
CA PRO A 48 5.01 -3.47 9.52
C PRO A 48 4.82 -2.07 10.10
N ALA A 49 5.89 -1.27 10.09
CA ALA A 49 5.91 0.05 10.68
C ALA A 49 4.77 0.94 10.14
N ALA A 50 4.15 1.70 11.04
CA ALA A 50 3.12 2.66 10.67
C ALA A 50 3.70 3.70 9.72
N TRP A 51 3.02 3.89 8.61
CA TRP A 51 3.32 4.89 7.60
C TRP A 51 2.70 6.22 7.99
N SER A 52 3.52 7.26 8.02
CA SER A 52 3.07 8.64 8.14
C SER A 52 3.01 9.30 6.75
N PRO A 53 1.93 10.05 6.46
CA PRO A 53 1.82 10.75 5.20
C PRO A 53 2.82 11.90 5.13
N PRO A 54 3.30 12.27 3.93
CA PRO A 54 4.02 13.52 3.74
C PRO A 54 3.18 14.74 4.17
N PRO A 55 3.83 15.86 4.54
CA PRO A 55 3.16 17.12 4.85
C PRO A 55 2.13 17.53 3.78
N ARG A 56 1.09 18.26 4.20
CA ARG A 56 -0.05 18.60 3.33
C ARG A 56 0.41 19.40 2.11
N GLU A 57 1.37 20.30 2.29
CA GLU A 57 1.92 21.18 1.26
C GLU A 57 2.61 20.35 0.17
N GLN A 58 3.37 19.32 0.57
CA GLN A 58 4.02 18.39 -0.36
C GLN A 58 2.99 17.55 -1.12
N ARG A 59 1.92 17.12 -0.45
CA ARG A 59 0.82 16.38 -1.09
C ARG A 59 0.09 17.24 -2.13
N GLN A 60 -0.18 18.50 -1.79
CA GLN A 60 -0.83 19.45 -2.69
C GLN A 60 0.03 19.74 -3.92
N LEU A 61 1.32 20.01 -3.73
CA LEU A 61 2.25 20.25 -4.84
C LEU A 61 2.31 19.04 -5.79
N ARG A 62 2.42 17.83 -5.25
CA ARG A 62 2.42 16.60 -6.05
C ARG A 62 1.13 16.45 -6.85
N ALA A 63 -0.02 16.73 -6.26
CA ALA A 63 -1.32 16.66 -6.94
C ALA A 63 -1.43 17.67 -8.10
N TRP A 64 -0.97 18.91 -7.91
CA TRP A 64 -0.93 19.91 -8.98
C TRP A 64 0.00 19.52 -10.11
N SER A 65 1.20 19.00 -9.77
CA SER A 65 2.16 18.52 -10.77
C SER A 65 1.59 17.37 -11.61
N GLN A 66 0.96 16.38 -10.98
CA GLN A 66 0.30 15.27 -11.67
C GLN A 66 -0.83 15.76 -12.56
N ARG A 67 -1.65 16.70 -12.09
CA ARG A 67 -2.73 17.29 -12.89
C ARG A 67 -2.19 18.05 -14.10
N LEU A 68 -1.14 18.84 -13.94
CA LEU A 68 -0.49 19.54 -15.04
C LEU A 68 0.04 18.55 -16.08
N GLN A 69 0.70 17.47 -15.65
CA GLN A 69 1.21 16.45 -16.57
C GLN A 69 0.08 15.79 -17.35
N ALA A 70 -1.00 15.37 -16.68
CA ALA A 70 -2.15 14.76 -17.34
C ALA A 70 -2.78 15.68 -18.40
N LEU A 71 -2.86 16.99 -18.14
CA LEU A 71 -3.35 17.96 -19.13
C LEU A 71 -2.42 18.14 -20.33
N LYS A 72 -1.11 17.98 -20.14
CA LYS A 72 -0.13 18.02 -21.24
C LYS A 72 -0.20 16.75 -22.09
N ASP A 73 -0.39 15.59 -21.46
CA ASP A 73 -0.45 14.29 -22.15
C ASP A 73 -1.72 14.14 -23.02
N MET A 74 -2.77 14.95 -22.76
CA MET A 74 -4.00 15.00 -23.56
C MET A 74 -3.87 15.82 -24.84
N ARG A 75 -2.76 16.55 -25.02
CA ARG A 75 -2.51 17.42 -26.18
C ARG A 75 -1.61 16.74 -27.20
#